data_AF-G2KN03-F1
#
_entry.id   AF-G2KN03-F1
#
_cell.length_a   1.000
_cell.length_b   1.000
_cell.length_c   1.000
_cell.angle_alpha   90.00
_cell.angle_beta   90.00
_cell.angle_gamma   90.00
#
_symmetry.space_group_name_H-M   'P 1'
#
loop_
_entity.id
_entity.type
_entity.pdbx_description
1 polymer ?
#
loop_
_entity_poly.entity_id
_entity_poly.type
_entity_poly.pdbx_seq_one_letter_code
_entity_poly.pdbx_strand_id
1 'polypeptide(L)'
;MAHPDLFPETKPPRKKPRVLMHFIDAGNGDGFGTPYCAQFQCRKCGRKSDWFGFTTITEIKRGIPCDYCNGVRKRRRLVLHVKDIYFQQTLAGLKPFEFRLRTPYWTKRLVGQHYDDYVLMSGYPAAGDTSKILVMPYRGYEEQTITHPHFGDGQRDVFAIIQEVQQ
;
A
#
# COMPACT_ATOMS: atom_id res chain seq x y z
N MET A 1 45.81 13.55 6.45
CA MET A 1 45.46 15.00 6.49
C MET A 1 44.49 15.26 5.35
N ALA A 2 43.31 15.81 5.61
CA ALA A 2 42.35 16.12 4.55
C ALA A 2 42.89 17.29 3.70
N HIS A 3 42.89 17.14 2.39
CA HIS A 3 43.33 18.20 1.48
C HIS A 3 42.28 19.34 1.48
N PRO A 4 42.67 20.62 1.63
CA PRO A 4 41.71 21.71 1.58
C PRO A 4 41.01 21.76 0.21
N ASP A 5 39.69 21.94 0.24
CA ASP A 5 38.83 22.10 -0.94
C ASP A 5 39.02 23.51 -1.50
N LEU A 6 39.68 23.62 -2.66
CA LEU A 6 40.09 24.90 -3.26
C LEU A 6 38.94 25.65 -3.93
N PHE A 7 37.76 25.04 -4.11
CA PHE A 7 36.65 25.64 -4.86
C PHE A 7 35.28 25.50 -4.18
N PRO A 8 35.13 25.92 -2.91
CA PRO A 8 33.87 25.79 -2.17
C PRO A 8 32.72 26.59 -2.83
N GLU A 9 33.03 27.73 -3.44
CA GLU A 9 32.09 28.67 -4.07
C GLU A 9 31.39 28.09 -5.31
N THR A 10 32.05 27.18 -6.03
CA THR A 10 31.53 26.60 -7.29
C THR A 10 30.66 25.35 -7.07
N LYS A 11 30.53 24.90 -5.83
CA LYS A 11 29.91 23.61 -5.53
C LYS A 11 28.39 23.74 -5.70
N PRO A 12 27.79 23.06 -6.69
CA PRO A 12 26.34 23.10 -6.83
C PRO A 12 25.70 22.54 -5.56
N PRO A 13 24.54 23.08 -5.14
CA PRO A 13 23.83 22.57 -3.98
C PRO A 13 23.57 21.08 -4.20
N ARG A 14 23.91 20.28 -3.18
CA ARG A 14 23.73 18.83 -3.24
C ARG A 14 22.27 18.52 -3.57
N LYS A 15 22.03 17.83 -4.68
CA LYS A 15 20.68 17.36 -5.03
C LYS A 15 20.12 16.56 -3.85
N LYS A 16 18.85 16.83 -3.50
CA LYS A 16 18.19 16.12 -2.41
C LYS A 16 18.23 14.60 -2.70
N PRO A 17 18.59 13.78 -1.71
CA PRO A 17 18.60 12.34 -1.89
C PRO A 17 17.19 11.87 -2.23
N ARG A 18 17.08 11.01 -3.26
CA ARG A 18 15.83 10.35 -3.64
C ARG A 18 15.85 8.91 -3.19
N VAL A 19 14.69 8.37 -2.85
CA VAL A 19 14.52 6.97 -2.46
C VAL A 19 14.50 6.11 -3.72
N LEU A 20 15.42 5.15 -3.80
CA LEU A 20 15.50 4.19 -4.89
C LEU A 20 14.93 2.83 -4.45
N MET A 21 14.34 2.12 -5.41
CA MET A 21 13.95 0.73 -5.33
C MET A 21 15.10 -0.13 -5.84
N HIS A 22 15.33 -1.28 -5.21
CA HIS A 22 16.36 -2.23 -5.62
C HIS A 22 15.71 -3.44 -6.26
N PHE A 23 16.38 -4.04 -7.24
CA PHE A 23 15.87 -5.24 -7.89
C PHE A 23 15.76 -6.37 -6.86
N ILE A 24 14.66 -7.11 -6.94
CA ILE A 24 14.40 -8.31 -6.13
C ILE A 24 14.37 -9.57 -6.98
N ASP A 25 14.11 -9.41 -8.27
CA ASP A 25 14.06 -10.50 -9.24
C ASP A 25 14.49 -9.97 -10.62
N ALA A 26 15.08 -10.84 -11.43
CA ALA A 26 15.55 -10.53 -12.77
C ALA A 26 15.45 -11.75 -13.69
N GLY A 27 15.09 -11.51 -14.95
CA GLY A 27 14.92 -12.55 -15.97
C GLY A 27 15.30 -12.07 -17.36
N ASN A 28 15.07 -12.93 -18.37
CA ASN A 28 15.27 -12.55 -19.77
C ASN A 28 14.18 -11.58 -20.22
N GLY A 29 14.54 -10.56 -20.98
CA GLY A 29 13.63 -9.47 -21.32
C GLY A 29 12.93 -9.60 -22.68
N ASP A 30 12.91 -10.78 -23.30
CA ASP A 30 12.35 -10.98 -24.65
C ASP A 30 10.94 -10.40 -24.81
N GLY A 31 10.08 -10.56 -23.79
CA GLY A 31 8.72 -10.01 -23.77
C GLY A 31 8.64 -8.47 -23.71
N PHE A 32 9.75 -7.79 -23.39
CA PHE A 32 9.89 -6.35 -23.37
C PHE A 32 10.73 -5.81 -24.55
N GLY A 33 11.22 -6.68 -25.45
CA GLY A 33 12.13 -6.28 -26.53
C GLY A 33 13.51 -5.83 -26.04
N THR A 34 13.90 -6.24 -24.83
CA THR A 34 15.19 -5.88 -24.20
C THR A 34 15.90 -7.14 -23.69
N PRO A 35 17.23 -7.17 -23.58
CA PRO A 35 17.95 -8.37 -23.14
C PRO A 35 17.69 -8.76 -21.67
N TYR A 36 17.25 -7.84 -20.82
CA TYR A 36 16.97 -8.13 -19.41
C TYR A 36 15.62 -7.59 -18.99
N CYS A 37 14.98 -8.22 -18.01
CA CYS A 37 13.90 -7.61 -17.27
C CYS A 37 14.12 -7.76 -15.76
N ALA A 38 13.55 -6.87 -14.95
CA ALA A 38 13.64 -6.95 -13.50
C ALA A 38 12.42 -6.37 -12.79
N GLN A 39 12.12 -6.95 -11.63
CA GLN A 39 11.17 -6.42 -10.66
C GLN A 39 11.94 -5.79 -9.48
N PHE A 40 11.44 -4.67 -8.95
CA PHE A 40 12.08 -3.91 -7.89
C PHE A 40 11.21 -3.85 -6.64
N GLN A 41 11.83 -3.67 -5.49
CA GLN A 41 11.15 -3.37 -4.23
C GLN A 41 11.77 -2.15 -3.54
N CYS A 42 10.90 -1.26 -3.05
CA CYS A 42 11.32 -0.13 -2.24
C CYS A 42 11.59 -0.58 -0.80
N ARG A 43 12.81 -0.38 -0.30
CA ARG A 43 13.15 -0.71 1.11
C ARG A 43 12.46 0.20 2.13
N LYS A 44 12.03 1.41 1.72
CA LYS A 44 11.37 2.38 2.61
C LYS A 44 9.88 2.11 2.78
N CYS A 45 9.15 1.79 1.70
CA CYS A 45 7.70 1.54 1.77
C CYS A 45 7.27 0.10 1.52
N GLY A 46 8.18 -0.81 1.17
CA GLY A 46 7.91 -2.22 0.92
C GLY A 46 7.25 -2.55 -0.42
N ARG A 47 6.79 -1.54 -1.18
CA ARG A 47 6.08 -1.73 -2.45
C ARG A 47 6.98 -2.42 -3.50
N LYS A 48 6.41 -3.41 -4.19
CA LYS A 48 7.00 -4.03 -5.38
C LYS A 48 6.56 -3.26 -6.63
N SER A 49 7.46 -3.17 -7.60
CA SER A 49 7.17 -2.59 -8.90
C SER A 49 6.60 -3.65 -9.84
N ASP A 50 6.11 -3.20 -11.00
CA ASP A 50 5.93 -4.09 -12.14
C ASP A 50 7.28 -4.55 -12.69
N TRP A 51 7.25 -5.45 -13.66
CA TRP A 51 8.44 -5.86 -14.42
C TRP A 51 8.79 -4.80 -15.45
N PHE A 52 10.07 -4.43 -15.52
CA PHE A 52 10.60 -3.47 -16.47
C PHE A 52 11.70 -4.12 -17.32
N GLY A 53 11.76 -3.75 -18.60
CA GLY A 53 12.84 -4.13 -19.51
C GLY A 53 14.07 -3.22 -19.36
N PHE A 54 15.27 -3.80 -19.51
CA PHE A 54 16.55 -3.10 -19.39
C PHE A 54 17.56 -3.61 -20.43
N THR A 55 18.43 -2.71 -20.86
CA THR A 55 19.48 -3.04 -21.83
C THR A 55 20.72 -3.63 -21.16
N THR A 56 20.99 -3.26 -19.91
CA THR A 56 22.16 -3.74 -19.18
C THR A 56 21.86 -4.08 -17.72
N ILE A 57 22.62 -5.02 -17.17
CA ILE A 57 22.58 -5.36 -15.74
C ILE A 57 22.95 -4.15 -14.87
N THR A 58 23.78 -3.23 -15.36
CA THR A 58 24.17 -2.02 -14.63
C THR A 58 22.97 -1.10 -14.39
N GLU A 59 22.04 -0.98 -15.35
CA GLU A 59 20.79 -0.23 -15.16
C GLU A 59 19.93 -0.84 -14.05
N ILE A 60 19.82 -2.17 -14.02
CA ILE A 60 19.11 -2.90 -12.97
C ILE A 60 19.75 -2.66 -11.61
N LYS A 61 21.08 -2.76 -11.50
CA LYS A 61 21.81 -2.55 -10.24
C LYS A 61 21.71 -1.11 -9.72
N ARG A 62 21.57 -0.12 -10.60
CA ARG A 62 21.36 1.30 -10.22
C ARG A 62 20.01 1.53 -9.53
N GLY A 63 19.01 0.70 -9.81
CA GLY A 63 17.67 0.83 -9.23
C GLY A 63 16.81 1.90 -9.90
N ILE A 64 15.50 1.83 -9.63
CA ILE A 64 14.50 2.77 -10.14
C ILE A 64 13.99 3.69 -9.02
N PRO A 65 13.60 4.95 -9.29
CA PRO A 65 13.07 5.83 -8.26
C PRO A 65 11.72 5.33 -7.73
N CYS A 66 11.55 5.31 -6.41
CA CYS A 66 10.25 4.99 -5.81
C CYS A 66 9.29 6.17 -5.98
N ASP A 67 8.24 5.98 -6.77
CA ASP A 67 7.19 6.96 -7.03
C ASP A 67 6.41 7.38 -5.78
N TYR A 68 6.23 6.50 -4.79
CA TYR A 68 5.53 6.83 -3.54
C TYR A 68 6.42 7.62 -2.59
N CYS A 69 7.63 7.13 -2.33
CA CYS A 69 8.53 7.76 -1.35
C CYS A 69 9.12 9.08 -1.84
N ASN A 70 9.17 9.29 -3.16
CA ASN A 70 9.58 10.55 -3.77
C ASN A 70 8.40 11.49 -4.08
N GLY A 71 7.17 11.13 -3.70
CA GLY A 71 5.99 12.00 -3.81
C GLY A 71 5.41 12.16 -5.21
N VAL A 72 5.79 11.30 -6.17
CA VAL A 72 5.21 11.26 -7.52
C VAL A 72 3.79 10.68 -7.47
N ARG A 73 3.58 9.62 -6.70
CA ARG A 73 2.26 9.05 -6.42
C ARG A 73 1.91 9.21 -4.94
N LYS A 74 0.65 9.58 -4.66
CA LYS A 74 0.14 9.71 -3.29
C LYS A 74 -0.51 8.41 -2.85
N ARG A 75 -0.05 7.84 -1.73
CA ARG A 75 -0.66 6.65 -1.11
C ARG A 75 -2.09 6.97 -0.67
N ARG A 76 -3.09 6.29 -1.22
CA ARG A 76 -4.50 6.42 -0.85
C ARG A 76 -4.86 5.29 0.10
N ARG A 77 -5.31 5.67 1.30
CA ARG A 77 -5.71 4.73 2.35
C ARG A 77 -7.20 4.84 2.62
N LEU A 78 -7.89 3.70 2.62
CA LEU A 78 -9.27 3.62 3.09
C LEU A 78 -9.26 3.45 4.61
N VAL A 79 -9.56 4.51 5.35
CA VAL A 79 -9.59 4.44 6.82
C VAL A 79 -10.98 4.02 7.29
N LEU A 80 -11.02 2.98 8.12
CA LEU A 80 -12.20 2.38 8.72
C LEU A 80 -12.05 2.29 10.24
N HIS A 81 -12.95 2.94 10.96
CA HIS A 81 -13.08 2.78 12.40
C HIS A 81 -14.10 1.68 12.70
N VAL A 82 -13.76 0.78 13.61
CA VAL A 82 -14.60 -0.35 14.03
C VAL A 82 -14.66 -0.45 15.55
N LYS A 83 -15.68 -1.17 16.04
CA LYS A 83 -15.75 -1.55 17.46
C LYS A 83 -14.63 -2.54 17.77
N ASP A 84 -14.13 -2.50 18.99
CA ASP A 84 -13.00 -3.34 19.43
C ASP A 84 -13.25 -4.83 19.22
N ILE A 85 -14.48 -5.30 19.49
CA ILE A 85 -14.86 -6.70 19.27
C ILE A 85 -14.55 -7.20 17.83
N TYR A 86 -14.77 -6.37 16.81
CA TYR A 86 -14.49 -6.74 15.42
C TYR A 86 -13.02 -6.58 15.04
N PHE A 87 -12.34 -5.61 15.68
CA PHE A 87 -10.90 -5.47 15.53
C PHE A 87 -10.18 -6.71 16.06
N GLN A 88 -10.55 -7.19 17.25
CA GLN A 88 -10.01 -8.43 17.83
C GLN A 88 -10.36 -9.67 16.99
N GLN A 89 -11.58 -9.76 16.44
CA GLN A 89 -11.92 -10.85 15.51
C GLN A 89 -11.09 -10.83 14.22
N THR A 90 -10.75 -9.64 13.71
CA THR A 90 -9.87 -9.49 12.54
C THR A 90 -8.44 -9.93 12.89
N LEU A 91 -7.92 -9.53 14.06
CA LEU A 91 -6.62 -9.97 14.57
C LEU A 91 -6.54 -11.49 14.71
N ALA A 92 -7.61 -12.11 15.19
CA ALA A 92 -7.71 -13.57 15.35
C ALA A 92 -7.97 -14.31 14.02
N GLY A 93 -8.09 -13.60 12.89
CA GLY A 93 -8.37 -14.19 11.58
C GLY A 93 -9.76 -14.81 11.43
N LEU A 94 -10.68 -14.51 12.36
CA LEU A 94 -12.03 -15.09 12.39
C LEU A 94 -13.01 -14.32 11.49
N LYS A 95 -12.64 -13.11 11.06
CA LYS A 95 -13.47 -12.21 10.27
C LYS A 95 -12.80 -11.98 8.90
N PRO A 96 -13.30 -12.60 7.82
CA PRO A 96 -12.72 -12.43 6.48
C PRO A 96 -13.21 -11.16 5.76
N PHE A 97 -14.27 -10.53 6.27
CA PHE A 97 -14.86 -9.34 5.67
C PHE A 97 -15.21 -8.28 6.70
N GLU A 98 -14.92 -7.03 6.35
CA GLU A 98 -15.49 -5.86 7.03
C GLU A 98 -16.70 -5.36 6.24
N PHE A 99 -17.88 -5.43 6.86
CA PHE A 99 -19.13 -5.11 6.19
C PHE A 99 -19.49 -3.64 6.34
N ARG A 100 -19.91 -3.00 5.25
CA ARG A 100 -20.46 -1.65 5.24
C ARG A 100 -21.76 -1.63 4.46
N LEU A 101 -22.82 -1.10 5.07
CA LEU A 101 -24.12 -0.95 4.40
C LEU A 101 -23.97 -0.24 3.05
N ARG A 102 -24.68 -0.73 2.03
CA ARG A 102 -24.71 -0.14 0.69
C ARG A 102 -25.52 1.15 0.68
N THR A 103 -24.94 2.19 1.26
CA THR A 103 -25.51 3.54 1.31
C THR A 103 -24.84 4.45 0.28
N PRO A 104 -25.45 5.59 -0.09
CA PRO A 104 -24.81 6.57 -0.97
C PRO A 104 -23.42 7.02 -0.47
N TYR A 105 -23.26 7.13 0.85
CA TYR A 105 -21.97 7.46 1.48
C TYR A 105 -20.88 6.44 1.14
N TRP A 106 -21.15 5.14 1.35
CA TRP A 106 -20.18 4.09 1.07
C TRP A 106 -19.99 3.85 -0.42
N THR A 107 -21.05 4.00 -1.21
CA THR A 107 -21.00 3.93 -2.67
C THR A 107 -20.00 4.93 -3.22
N LYS A 108 -20.08 6.20 -2.80
CA LYS A 108 -19.13 7.25 -3.21
C LYS A 108 -17.67 6.95 -2.81
N ARG A 109 -17.47 6.25 -1.69
CA ARG A 109 -16.14 5.92 -1.18
C ARG A 109 -15.54 4.66 -1.79
N LEU A 110 -16.35 3.74 -2.32
CA LEU A 110 -15.87 2.43 -2.77
C LEU A 110 -15.98 2.27 -4.30
N VAL A 111 -17.11 2.64 -4.89
CA VAL A 111 -17.37 2.43 -6.31
C VAL A 111 -16.48 3.36 -7.14
N GLY A 112 -15.68 2.76 -8.04
CA GLY A 112 -14.74 3.48 -8.90
C GLY A 112 -13.55 4.12 -8.16
N GLN A 113 -13.39 3.85 -6.87
CA GLN A 113 -12.26 4.33 -6.08
C GLN A 113 -11.14 3.30 -6.02
N HIS A 114 -9.90 3.79 -6.01
CA HIS A 114 -8.72 2.94 -5.86
C HIS A 114 -7.96 3.32 -4.60
N TYR A 115 -7.73 2.34 -3.74
CA TYR A 115 -6.91 2.46 -2.54
C TYR A 115 -5.73 1.49 -2.63
N ASP A 116 -4.60 1.90 -2.06
CA ASP A 116 -3.44 1.03 -1.93
C ASP A 116 -3.62 0.09 -0.72
N ASP A 117 -4.15 0.65 0.38
CA ASP A 117 -4.38 -0.06 1.63
C ASP A 117 -5.70 0.37 2.24
N TYR A 118 -6.22 -0.46 3.13
CA TYR A 118 -7.18 -0.01 4.13
C TYR A 118 -6.56 -0.08 5.52
N VAL A 119 -6.97 0.85 6.36
CA VAL A 119 -6.51 0.99 7.73
C VAL A 119 -7.70 0.75 8.64
N LEU A 120 -7.65 -0.33 9.42
CA LEU A 120 -8.65 -0.66 10.41
C LEU A 120 -8.20 -0.13 11.77
N MET A 121 -9.05 0.64 12.45
CA MET A 121 -8.76 1.17 13.78
C MET A 121 -9.80 0.71 14.80
N SER A 122 -9.34 0.23 15.96
CA SER A 122 -10.22 -0.02 17.12
C SER A 122 -10.62 1.31 17.76
N GLY A 123 -11.86 1.74 17.49
CA GLY A 123 -12.36 3.05 17.91
C GLY A 123 -11.52 4.20 17.38
N TYR A 124 -11.16 5.14 18.26
CA TYR A 124 -10.28 6.27 17.97
C TYR A 124 -9.02 6.15 18.84
N PRO A 125 -7.95 5.52 18.34
CA PRO A 125 -6.75 5.31 19.12
C PRO A 125 -6.08 6.63 19.50
N ALA A 126 -5.42 6.65 20.65
CA ALA A 126 -4.58 7.78 21.04
C ALA A 126 -3.41 7.94 20.05
N ALA A 127 -2.86 9.14 19.95
CA ALA A 127 -1.73 9.41 19.07
C ALA A 127 -0.54 8.47 19.43
N GLY A 128 -0.08 7.69 18.44
CA GLY A 128 1.02 6.74 18.62
C GLY A 128 0.63 5.33 19.09
N ASP A 129 -0.64 5.08 19.44
CA ASP A 129 -1.10 3.74 19.81
C ASP A 129 -1.29 2.87 18.55
N THR A 130 -0.18 2.25 18.11
CA THR A 130 -0.18 1.35 16.95
C THR A 130 -0.81 -0.01 17.24
N SER A 131 -1.02 -0.38 18.52
CA SER A 131 -1.62 -1.68 18.88
C SER A 131 -3.07 -1.81 18.42
N LYS A 132 -3.74 -0.67 18.23
CA LYS A 132 -5.13 -0.54 17.78
C LYS A 132 -5.27 -0.19 16.30
N ILE A 133 -4.19 -0.35 15.53
CA ILE A 133 -4.15 -0.01 14.11
C ILE A 133 -3.67 -1.22 13.32
N LEU A 134 -4.50 -1.66 12.36
CA LEU A 134 -4.10 -2.63 11.35
C LEU A 134 -4.05 -1.96 9.99
N VAL A 135 -2.99 -2.22 9.25
CA VAL A 135 -2.81 -1.77 7.87
C VAL A 135 -2.67 -2.99 6.98
N MET A 136 -3.59 -3.15 6.03
CA MET A 136 -3.63 -4.30 5.12
C MET A 136 -3.80 -3.82 3.67
N PRO A 137 -3.26 -4.56 2.68
CA PRO A 137 -3.48 -4.25 1.27
C PRO A 137 -4.98 -4.19 0.98
N TYR A 138 -5.40 -3.19 0.21
CA TYR A 138 -6.80 -3.12 -0.21
C TYR A 138 -7.03 -4.05 -1.39
N ARG A 139 -7.86 -5.08 -1.20
CA ARG A 139 -8.18 -6.08 -2.23
C ARG A 139 -9.53 -5.86 -2.92
N GLY A 140 -10.21 -4.77 -2.59
CA GLY A 140 -11.55 -4.48 -3.09
C GLY A 140 -12.64 -4.92 -2.12
N TYR A 141 -13.83 -5.14 -2.66
CA TYR A 141 -15.02 -5.54 -1.91
C TYR A 141 -15.91 -6.42 -2.78
N GLU A 142 -16.78 -7.18 -2.13
CA GLU A 142 -17.89 -7.90 -2.76
C GLU A 142 -19.22 -7.24 -2.39
N GLU A 143 -20.23 -7.37 -3.26
CA GLU A 143 -21.61 -7.01 -2.90
C GLU A 143 -22.31 -8.26 -2.37
N GLN A 144 -22.80 -8.19 -1.14
CA GLN A 144 -23.46 -9.32 -0.47
C GLN A 144 -24.77 -8.85 0.19
N THR A 145 -25.67 -9.80 0.41
CA THR A 145 -26.90 -9.58 1.19
C THR A 145 -26.83 -10.44 2.45
N ILE A 146 -26.74 -9.81 3.62
CA ILE A 146 -26.50 -10.50 4.90
C ILE A 146 -27.52 -10.09 5.96
N THR A 147 -27.70 -10.96 6.96
CA THR A 147 -28.30 -10.59 8.26
C THR A 147 -27.16 -10.36 9.24
N HIS A 148 -27.11 -9.18 9.88
CA HIS A 148 -26.01 -8.82 10.76
C HIS A 148 -26.52 -8.10 12.01
N PRO A 149 -26.06 -8.47 13.23
CA PRO A 149 -26.58 -7.93 14.49
C PRO A 149 -26.56 -6.39 14.59
N HIS A 150 -25.61 -5.73 13.92
CA HIS A 150 -25.52 -4.26 13.94
C HIS A 150 -26.28 -3.54 12.83
N PHE A 151 -26.86 -4.26 11.86
CA PHE A 151 -27.60 -3.66 10.75
C PHE A 151 -29.13 -3.75 10.94
N GLY A 152 -29.55 -4.18 12.14
CA GLY A 152 -30.96 -4.41 12.49
C GLY A 152 -31.49 -5.71 11.90
N ASP A 153 -32.80 -5.90 12.03
CA ASP A 153 -33.45 -7.15 11.65
C ASP A 153 -33.66 -7.26 10.14
N GLY A 154 -33.51 -8.49 9.63
CA GLY A 154 -33.70 -8.84 8.23
C GLY A 154 -32.43 -8.69 7.38
N GLN A 155 -32.60 -8.99 6.10
CA GLN A 155 -31.52 -8.95 5.12
C GLN A 155 -31.17 -7.51 4.73
N ARG A 156 -29.87 -7.25 4.52
CA ARG A 156 -29.33 -5.95 4.13
C ARG A 156 -28.24 -6.11 3.09
N ASP A 157 -28.25 -5.24 2.09
CA ASP A 157 -27.18 -5.15 1.11
C ASP A 157 -25.98 -4.42 1.68
N VAL A 158 -24.81 -5.04 1.53
CA VAL A 158 -23.55 -4.57 2.08
C VAL A 158 -22.44 -4.67 1.04
N PHE A 159 -21.46 -3.79 1.19
CA PHE A 159 -20.11 -4.00 0.68
C PHE A 159 -19.33 -4.83 1.71
N ALA A 160 -18.90 -6.02 1.33
CA ALA A 160 -18.01 -6.89 2.09
C ALA A 160 -16.57 -6.60 1.69
N ILE A 161 -15.89 -5.71 2.43
CA ILE A 161 -14.50 -5.34 2.17
C ILE A 161 -13.61 -6.53 2.53
N ILE A 162 -12.84 -7.01 1.57
CA ILE A 162 -12.01 -8.22 1.69
C ILE A 162 -10.88 -7.95 2.70
N GLN A 163 -10.79 -8.79 3.72
CA GLN A 163 -9.71 -8.78 4.70
C GLN A 163 -8.77 -9.96 4.41
N GLU A 164 -7.50 -9.68 4.14
CA GLU A 164 -6.49 -10.75 4.08
C GLU A 164 -6.28 -11.28 5.50
N VAL A 165 -6.87 -12.45 5.76
CA VAL A 165 -6.61 -13.18 6.99
C VAL A 165 -5.19 -13.73 6.89
N GLN A 166 -4.30 -13.24 7.75
CA GLN A 166 -2.99 -13.86 7.94
C GLN A 166 -3.23 -15.21 8.61
N GLN A 167 -3.01 -16.30 7.87
CA GLN A 167 -2.91 -17.66 8.41
C GLN A 167 -1.60 -17.84 9.18
#